data_AF-A0A7C5MMS9-F1
#
_entry.id   AF-A0A7C5MMS9-F1
#
_cell.length_a   1.000
_cell.length_b   1.000
_cell.length_c   1.000
_cell.angle_alpha   90.00
_cell.angle_beta   90.00
_cell.angle_gamma   90.00
#
_symmetry.space_group_name_H-M   'P 1'
#
loop_
_entity.id
_entity.type
_entity.pdbx_description
1 polymer ?
#
loop_
_entity_poly.entity_id
_entity_poly.type
_entity_poly.pdbx_seq_one_letter_code
_entity_poly.pdbx_strand_id
1 'polypeptide(L)'
;YMDHKYQLVAYALLIEENFDAIVKRGFVNYIPEKLILQFEITPTMKSYVKRVIGHIKRITKEETLPPIRVAKNKCKGGCGHKQTCQIDLQRKT
;
A
#
# COMPACT_ATOMS: atom_id res chain seq x y z
N TYR A 1 8.52 1.74 6.92
CA TYR A 1 9.46 2.36 5.95
C TYR A 1 8.93 2.31 4.52
N MET A 2 8.68 1.12 3.94
CA MET A 2 8.19 1.02 2.55
C MET A 2 6.73 1.44 2.37
N ASP A 3 5.86 1.19 3.35
CA ASP A 3 4.43 1.52 3.20
C ASP A 3 4.19 3.04 3.16
N HIS A 4 4.85 3.80 4.03
CA HIS A 4 4.81 5.27 4.02
C HIS A 4 5.32 5.85 2.69
N LYS A 5 6.34 5.23 2.09
CA LYS A 5 6.85 5.61 0.75
C LYS A 5 5.76 5.49 -0.30
N TYR A 6 4.99 4.40 -0.32
CA TYR A 6 3.94 4.23 -1.33
C TYR A 6 2.66 5.02 -1.02
N GLN A 7 2.39 5.33 0.24
CA GLN A 7 1.39 6.34 0.61
C GLN A 7 1.77 7.72 0.04
N LEU A 8 3.03 8.13 0.18
CA LEU A 8 3.54 9.39 -0.40
C LEU A 8 3.38 9.43 -1.93
N VAL A 9 3.63 8.31 -2.62
CA VAL A 9 3.41 8.20 -4.07
C VAL A 9 1.92 8.30 -4.42
N ALA A 10 1.03 7.77 -3.59
CA ALA A 10 -0.41 7.93 -3.80
C ALA A 10 -0.84 9.41 -3.69
N TYR A 11 -0.29 10.16 -2.72
CA TYR A 11 -0.50 11.61 -2.64
C TYR A 11 0.06 12.34 -3.86
N ALA A 12 1.23 11.95 -4.35
CA ALA A 12 1.79 12.52 -5.58
C ALA A 12 0.83 12.33 -6.76
N LEU A 13 0.23 11.13 -6.92
CA LEU A 13 -0.77 10.89 -7.96
C LEU A 13 -2.01 11.77 -7.82
N LEU A 14 -2.51 11.97 -6.60
CA LEU A 14 -3.64 12.87 -6.34
C LEU A 14 -3.33 14.32 -6.75
N ILE A 15 -2.11 14.77 -6.48
CA ILE A 15 -1.68 16.11 -6.90
C ILE A 15 -1.65 16.19 -8.43
N GLU A 16 -1.01 15.24 -9.11
CA GLU A 16 -0.93 15.27 -10.58
C GLU A 16 -2.29 15.13 -11.29
N GLU A 17 -3.28 14.50 -10.65
CA GLU A 17 -4.63 14.34 -11.22
C GLU A 17 -5.46 15.62 -11.09
N ASN A 18 -5.24 16.42 -10.05
CA ASN A 18 -6.05 17.61 -9.73
C ASN A 18 -5.34 18.92 -10.05
N PHE A 19 -4.03 18.88 -10.25
CA PHE A 19 -3.19 20.03 -10.53
C PHE A 19 -2.32 19.68 -11.74
N ASP A 20 -2.22 20.59 -12.72
CA ASP A 20 -1.37 20.44 -13.91
C ASP A 20 0.12 20.53 -13.53
N ALA A 21 0.59 19.49 -12.86
CA ALA A 21 1.88 19.44 -12.20
C ALA A 21 2.49 18.04 -12.32
N ILE A 22 3.82 17.99 -12.17
CA ILE A 22 4.57 16.73 -12.10
C ILE A 22 5.33 16.69 -10.78
N VAL A 23 4.97 15.75 -9.91
CA VAL A 23 5.61 15.49 -8.63
C VAL A 23 6.76 14.51 -8.82
N LYS A 24 7.99 15.00 -8.59
CA LYS A 24 9.24 14.24 -8.74
C LYS A 24 9.87 13.82 -7.41
N ARG A 25 9.44 14.41 -6.30
CA ARG A 25 9.96 14.13 -4.95
C ARG A 25 8.91 14.37 -3.89
N GLY A 26 9.08 13.75 -2.72
CA GLY A 26 8.28 14.02 -1.54
C GLY A 26 9.06 13.71 -0.26
N PHE A 27 8.47 14.07 0.87
CA PHE A 27 9.12 13.96 2.18
C PHE A 27 8.24 13.17 3.16
N VAL A 28 8.88 12.36 3.99
CA VAL A 28 8.26 11.75 5.17
C VAL A 28 8.98 12.27 6.40
N ASN A 29 8.24 12.90 7.31
CA ASN A 29 8.77 13.43 8.56
C ASN A 29 8.37 12.51 9.73
N TYR A 30 9.36 11.83 10.30
CA TYR A 30 9.23 11.03 11.51
C TYR A 30 9.54 11.92 12.72
N ILE A 31 8.48 12.50 13.29
CA ILE A 31 8.57 13.55 14.31
C ILE A 31 9.29 13.06 15.58
N PRO A 32 8.92 11.91 16.19
CA PRO A 32 9.59 11.43 17.39
C PRO A 32 11.11 11.24 17.19
N GLU A 33 11.50 10.76 16.02
CA GLU A 33 12.87 10.49 15.61
C GLU A 33 13.61 11.75 15.11
N LYS A 34 12.91 12.89 14.96
CA LYS A 34 13.41 14.12 14.33
C LYS A 34 14.06 13.85 12.96
N LEU A 35 13.50 12.89 12.21
CA LEU A 35 14.07 12.38 10.97
C LEU A 35 13.20 12.75 9.77
N ILE A 36 13.76 13.54 8.86
CA ILE A 36 13.12 13.88 7.58
C ILE A 36 13.79 13.08 6.48
N LEU A 37 12.99 12.27 5.77
CA LEU A 37 13.47 11.50 4.63
C LEU A 37 12.90 12.08 3.34
N GLN A 38 13.79 12.39 2.40
CA GLN A 38 13.42 12.73 1.04
C GLN A 38 13.36 11.47 0.17
N PHE A 39 12.30 11.32 -0.61
CA PHE A 39 12.16 10.26 -1.59
C PHE A 39 12.03 10.85 -2.99
N GLU A 40 12.79 10.30 -3.93
CA GLU A 40 12.51 10.47 -5.35
C GLU A 40 11.27 9.65 -5.72
N ILE A 41 10.38 10.26 -6.52
CA ILE A 41 9.16 9.62 -7.01
C ILE A 41 9.33 9.31 -8.49
N THR A 42 9.57 8.03 -8.79
CA THR A 42 9.77 7.57 -10.16
C THR A 42 8.45 7.20 -10.84
N PRO A 43 8.38 7.19 -12.19
CA PRO A 43 7.22 6.71 -12.93
C PRO A 43 6.86 5.25 -12.61
N THR A 44 7.85 4.38 -12.37
CA THR A 44 7.62 2.97 -12.03
C THR A 44 6.92 2.81 -10.68
N MET A 45 7.23 3.66 -9.71
CA MET A 45 6.53 3.69 -8.41
C MET A 45 5.07 4.10 -8.58
N LYS A 46 4.77 5.10 -9.42
CA LYS A 46 3.40 5.52 -9.74
C LYS A 46 2.60 4.40 -10.39
N SER A 47 3.19 3.71 -11.37
CA SER A 47 2.57 2.54 -12.02
C SER A 47 2.30 1.40 -11.04
N TYR A 48 3.19 1.17 -10.07
CA TYR A 48 2.95 0.20 -9.01
C TYR A 48 1.74 0.58 -8.13
N VAL A 49 1.65 1.83 -7.68
CA VAL A 49 0.51 2.30 -6.87
C VAL A 49 -0.81 2.16 -7.62
N LYS A 50 -0.86 2.56 -8.90
CA LYS A 50 -2.07 2.39 -9.74
C LYS A 50 -2.51 0.92 -9.80
N ARG A 51 -1.57 -0.03 -9.89
CA ARG A 51 -1.87 -1.47 -9.86
C ARG A 51 -2.44 -1.92 -8.51
N VAL A 52 -1.87 -1.45 -7.40
CA VAL A 52 -2.36 -1.73 -6.05
C VAL A 52 -3.78 -1.21 -5.86
N ILE A 53 -4.06 0.03 -6.30
CA ILE A 53 -5.42 0.61 -6.28
C ILE A 53 -6.38 -0.25 -7.13
N GLY A 54 -5.94 -0.74 -8.29
CA GLY A 54 -6.71 -1.68 -9.11
C GLY A 54 -7.09 -2.96 -8.36
N HIS A 55 -6.15 -3.55 -7.60
CA HIS A 55 -6.46 -4.71 -6.76
C HIS A 55 -7.45 -4.38 -5.63
N ILE A 56 -7.32 -3.21 -4.99
CA ILE A 56 -8.26 -2.76 -3.95
C ILE A 56 -9.66 -2.62 -4.54
N LYS A 57 -9.79 -1.93 -5.68
CA LYS A 57 -11.08 -1.77 -6.38
C LYS A 57 -11.69 -3.13 -6.74
N ARG A 58 -10.87 -4.10 -7.15
CA ARG A 58 -11.32 -5.46 -7.44
C ARG A 58 -11.86 -6.16 -6.18
N ILE A 59 -11.14 -6.10 -5.07
CA ILE A 59 -11.59 -6.67 -3.77
C ILE A 59 -12.94 -6.11 -3.38
N THR A 60 -13.14 -4.79 -3.51
CA THR A 60 -14.43 -4.16 -3.18
C THR A 60 -15.54 -4.56 -4.15
N LYS A 61 -15.24 -4.65 -5.45
CA LYS A 61 -16.24 -4.95 -6.48
C LYS A 61 -16.67 -6.42 -6.46
N GLU A 62 -15.74 -7.33 -6.28
CA GLU A 62 -15.96 -8.78 -6.33
C GLU A 62 -16.26 -9.37 -4.95
N GLU A 63 -16.08 -8.58 -3.88
CA GLU A 63 -16.15 -9.02 -2.48
C GLU A 63 -15.21 -10.20 -2.18
N THR A 64 -14.19 -10.40 -3.02
CA THR A 64 -13.19 -11.44 -2.89
C THR A 64 -11.98 -10.92 -2.12
N LEU A 65 -11.69 -11.55 -0.98
CA LEU A 65 -10.53 -11.21 -0.17
C LEU A 65 -9.22 -11.49 -0.93
N PRO A 66 -8.17 -10.67 -0.72
CA PRO A 66 -6.87 -10.90 -1.36
C PRO A 66 -6.25 -12.22 -0.87
N PRO A 67 -5.40 -12.86 -1.70
CA PRO A 67 -4.74 -14.10 -1.31
C PRO A 67 -3.77 -13.87 -0.15
N ILE A 68 -3.76 -14.80 0.80
CA ILE A 68 -2.81 -14.79 1.92
C ILE A 68 -1.41 -15.14 1.43
N ARG A 69 -0.47 -14.20 1.57
CA ARG A 69 0.92 -14.36 1.11
C ARG A 69 1.90 -14.83 2.19
N VAL A 70 1.46 -14.91 3.45
CA VAL A 70 2.29 -15.32 4.58
C VAL A 70 1.95 -16.74 5.01
N ALA A 71 2.93 -17.55 5.39
CA ALA A 71 2.70 -18.90 5.93
C ALA A 71 1.90 -18.86 7.25
N LYS A 72 1.12 -19.92 7.57
CA LYS A 72 0.23 -19.96 8.77
C LYS A 72 1.00 -19.61 10.05
N ASN A 73 2.12 -20.30 10.23
CA ASN A 73 3.01 -20.15 11.38
C ASN A 73 3.68 -18.78 11.46
N LYS A 74 3.80 -18.05 10.33
CA LYS A 74 4.33 -16.69 10.28
C LYS A 74 3.25 -15.62 10.49
N CYS A 75 1.96 -15.97 10.39
CA CYS A 75 0.87 -15.03 10.60
C CYS A 75 0.61 -14.82 12.10
N LYS A 76 1.32 -13.85 12.69
CA LYS A 76 1.15 -13.48 14.11
C LYS A 76 -0.04 -12.55 14.39
N GLY A 77 -0.73 -12.06 13.35
CA GLY A 77 -1.85 -11.13 13.49
C GLY A 77 -1.45 -9.65 13.50
N GLY A 78 -0.24 -9.29 13.07
CA GLY A 78 0.21 -7.90 12.97
C GLY A 78 -0.60 -7.02 11.99
N CYS A 79 -1.50 -7.61 11.20
CA CYS A 79 -2.45 -6.89 10.35
C CYS A 79 -3.71 -6.40 11.09
N GLY A 80 -3.91 -6.76 12.37
CA GLY A 80 -5.09 -6.37 13.14
C GLY A 80 -6.38 -7.17 12.84
N HIS A 81 -6.39 -7.99 11.79
CA HIS A 81 -7.59 -8.72 11.34
C HIS A 81 -7.58 -10.22 11.69
N LYS A 82 -6.76 -10.67 12.65
CA LYS A 82 -6.59 -12.10 12.94
C LYS A 82 -7.90 -12.80 13.32
N GLN A 83 -8.80 -12.11 14.01
CA GLN A 83 -10.07 -12.67 14.50
C GLN A 83 -11.08 -12.92 13.38
N THR A 84 -11.02 -12.15 12.29
CA THR A 84 -11.95 -12.23 11.16
C THR A 84 -11.32 -12.86 9.92
N CYS A 85 -9.99 -12.97 9.86
CA CYS A 85 -9.27 -13.54 8.72
C CYS A 85 -9.44 -15.06 8.66
N GLN A 86 -10.17 -15.53 7.65
CA GLN A 86 -10.46 -16.94 7.42
C GLN A 86 -9.30 -17.66 6.70
N ILE A 87 -8.13 -17.76 7.36
CA ILE A 87 -6.89 -18.31 6.77
C ILE A 87 -7.06 -19.73 6.23
N ASP A 88 -7.91 -20.53 6.86
CA ASP A 88 -8.10 -21.94 6.54
C ASP A 88 -9.03 -22.19 5.35
N LEU A 89 -9.83 -21.19 4.93
CA LEU A 89 -10.74 -21.31 3.78
C LEU A 89 -10.05 -20.95 2.45
N GLN A 90 -9.06 -20.06 2.46
CA GLN A 90 -8.33 -19.65 1.25
C GLN A 90 -7.18 -20.59 0.85
N ARG A 91 -6.96 -21.70 1.57
CA ARG A 91 -5.83 -22.63 1.36
C ARG A 91 -6.25 -24.07 1.00
N LYS A 92 -7.55 -24.30 0.75
CA LYS A 92 -8.10 -25.60 0.32
C LYS A 92 -8.02 -25.86 -1.20
N THR A 93 -7.22 -25.07 -1.91
CA THR A 93 -6.80 -25.25 -3.31
C THR A 93 -5.29 -25.22 -3.35
#